data_AF-K7N3I8-F1
#
_entry.id   AF-K7N3I8-F1
#
_cell.length_a   1.000
_cell.length_b   1.000
_cell.length_c   1.000
_cell.angle_alpha   90.00
_cell.angle_beta   90.00
_cell.angle_gamma   90.00
#
_symmetry.space_group_name_H-M   'P 1'
#
loop_
_entity.id
_entity.type
_entity.pdbx_description
1 polymer ?
#
loop_
_entity_poly.entity_id
_entity_poly.type
_entity_poly.pdbx_seq_one_letter_code
_entity_poly.pdbx_strand_id
1 'polypeptide(L)'
;MHREKVKILVEAGADLIAFETIPNKLEAQACAELLEEEGIETPAWFSFSCNDESNVVSGDYIFECASIAVIHADKSLQLELTVLLLDLFMD
;
A
#
# COMPACT_ATOMS: atom_id res chain seq x y z
N MET A 1 14.38 -1.30 5.35
CA MET A 1 14.36 -2.66 4.77
C MET A 1 13.57 -2.72 3.45
N HIS A 2 12.41 -2.06 3.32
CA HIS A 2 11.60 -2.15 2.10
C HIS A 2 12.24 -1.55 0.85
N ARG A 3 12.98 -0.44 0.97
CA ARG A 3 13.63 0.27 -0.16
C ARG A 3 14.46 -0.63 -1.07
N GLU A 4 15.42 -1.37 -0.50
CA GLU A 4 16.29 -2.26 -1.28
C GLU A 4 15.49 -3.36 -2.00
N LYS A 5 14.48 -3.93 -1.34
CA LYS A 5 13.61 -4.94 -1.96
C LYS A 5 12.80 -4.37 -3.12
N VAL A 6 12.23 -3.18 -2.98
CA VAL A 6 11.48 -2.50 -4.04
C VAL A 6 12.39 -2.24 -5.25
N LYS A 7 13.62 -1.74 -5.02
CA LYS A 7 14.58 -1.53 -6.10
C LYS A 7 14.93 -2.83 -6.85
N ILE A 8 15.19 -3.91 -6.12
CA ILE A 8 15.47 -5.22 -6.73
C ILE A 8 14.30 -5.69 -7.59
N LEU A 9 13.05 -5.53 -7.13
CA LEU A 9 11.86 -5.91 -7.90
C LEU A 9 11.70 -5.07 -9.16
N VAL A 10 11.94 -3.76 -9.07
CA VAL A 10 11.87 -2.84 -10.20
C VAL A 10 12.98 -3.12 -11.21
N GLU A 11 14.22 -3.34 -10.75
CA GLU A 11 15.35 -3.75 -11.60
C GLU A 11 15.12 -5.12 -12.25
N ALA A 12 14.38 -6.02 -11.59
CA ALA A 12 13.96 -7.30 -12.15
C ALA A 12 12.82 -7.19 -13.16
N GLY A 13 12.27 -5.99 -13.40
CA GLY A 13 11.22 -5.73 -14.38
C GLY A 13 9.81 -6.06 -13.90
N ALA A 14 9.53 -5.91 -12.60
CA ALA A 14 8.16 -6.06 -12.09
C ALA A 14 7.20 -5.06 -12.76
N ASP A 15 6.06 -5.54 -13.23
CA ASP A 15 5.00 -4.71 -13.83
C ASP A 15 4.16 -3.95 -12.78
N LEU A 16 4.18 -4.40 -11.53
CA LEU A 16 3.42 -3.86 -10.40
C LEU A 16 4.17 -4.11 -9.09
N ILE A 17 4.22 -3.10 -8.21
CA ILE A 17 4.72 -3.23 -6.84
C ILE A 17 3.54 -3.19 -5.86
N ALA A 18 3.29 -4.30 -5.18
CA ALA A 18 2.23 -4.40 -4.19
C ALA A 18 2.76 -4.23 -2.76
N PHE A 19 2.24 -3.24 -2.04
CA PHE A 19 2.41 -3.06 -0.60
C PHE A 19 1.19 -3.65 0.10
N GLU A 20 1.36 -4.86 0.62
CA GLU A 20 0.26 -5.63 1.22
C GLU A 20 0.15 -5.39 2.72
N THR A 21 -1.07 -5.55 3.24
CA THR A 21 -1.37 -5.62 4.68
C THR A 21 -0.90 -4.41 5.49
N ILE A 22 -0.94 -3.21 4.90
CA ILE A 22 -0.51 -1.97 5.54
C ILE A 22 -1.40 -1.68 6.75
N PRO A 23 -0.85 -1.60 7.98
CA PRO A 23 -1.66 -1.57 9.18
C PRO A 23 -2.06 -0.17 9.65
N ASN A 24 -1.39 0.87 9.14
CA ASN A 24 -1.55 2.23 9.62
C ASN A 24 -1.17 3.29 8.56
N LYS A 25 -1.54 4.54 8.85
CA LYS A 25 -1.25 5.69 8.00
C LYS A 25 0.24 5.98 7.82
N LEU A 26 1.05 5.78 8.86
CA LEU A 26 2.49 6.05 8.82
C LEU A 26 3.24 5.10 7.89
N GLU A 27 2.87 3.83 7.86
CA GLU A 27 3.44 2.85 6.94
C GLU A 27 3.00 3.09 5.50
N ALA A 28 1.75 3.52 5.29
CA ALA A 28 1.27 3.97 3.98
C ALA A 28 2.13 5.13 3.47
N GLN A 29 2.39 6.13 4.32
CA GLN A 29 3.24 7.28 4.01
C GLN A 29 4.67 6.86 3.69
N ALA A 30 5.27 6.00 4.52
CA ALA A 30 6.63 5.52 4.29
C ALA A 30 6.78 4.76 2.97
N CYS A 31 5.76 4.02 2.54
CA CYS A 31 5.77 3.33 1.24
C CYS A 31 5.63 4.33 0.09
N ALA A 32 4.75 5.33 0.22
CA ALA A 32 4.53 6.35 -0.80
C ALA A 32 5.75 7.26 -0.99
N GLU A 33 6.35 7.72 0.11
CA GLU A 33 7.61 8.48 0.12
C GLU A 33 8.75 7.68 -0.50
N LEU A 34 8.84 6.37 -0.23
CA LEU A 34 9.85 5.51 -0.84
C LEU A 34 9.73 5.49 -2.38
N LEU A 35 8.51 5.36 -2.92
CA LEU A 35 8.29 5.37 -4.36
C LEU A 35 8.71 6.71 -4.97
N GLU A 36 8.36 7.82 -4.33
CA GLU A 36 8.71 9.17 -4.77
C GLU A 36 10.22 9.42 -4.72
N GLU A 37 10.85 9.14 -3.57
CA GLU A 37 12.28 9.38 -3.35
C GLU A 37 13.18 8.54 -4.26
N GLU A 38 12.77 7.31 -4.59
CA GLU A 38 13.52 6.44 -5.50
C GLU A 38 13.14 6.64 -6.97
N GLY A 39 12.17 7.51 -7.29
CA GLY A 39 11.71 7.77 -8.65
C GLY A 39 11.12 6.52 -9.32
N ILE A 40 10.37 5.72 -8.56
CA ILE A 40 9.79 4.47 -9.07
C ILE A 40 8.54 4.78 -9.89
N GLU A 41 8.62 4.56 -11.20
CA GLU A 41 7.50 4.74 -12.13
C GLU A 41 6.63 3.47 -12.29
N THR A 42 7.11 2.32 -11.79
CA THR A 42 6.33 1.08 -11.79
C THR A 42 5.03 1.31 -11.01
N PRO A 43 3.86 0.95 -11.58
CA PRO A 43 2.59 1.04 -10.87
C PRO A 43 2.67 0.41 -9.48
N ALA A 44 2.03 1.06 -8.51
CA ALA A 44 1.98 0.58 -7.14
C ALA A 44 0.55 0.20 -6.75
N TRP A 45 0.43 -0.70 -5.80
CA TRP A 45 -0.82 -1.11 -5.17
C TRP A 45 -0.69 -1.06 -3.67
N PHE A 46 -1.71 -0.55 -2.98
CA PHE A 46 -1.74 -0.43 -1.53
C PHE A 46 -2.94 -1.19 -0.99
N SER A 47 -2.66 -2.20 -0.18
CA SER A 47 -3.65 -3.03 0.50
C SER A 47 -3.50 -2.82 2.00
N PHE A 48 -4.62 -2.63 2.69
CA PHE A 48 -4.66 -2.26 4.10
C PHE A 48 -5.32 -3.37 4.92
N SER A 49 -4.77 -3.61 6.10
CA SER A 49 -5.43 -4.46 7.10
C SER A 49 -6.46 -3.61 7.84
N CYS A 50 -7.73 -4.03 7.87
CA CYS A 50 -8.82 -3.27 8.49
C CYS A 50 -9.50 -4.03 9.62
N ASN A 51 -9.93 -3.30 10.66
CA ASN A 51 -10.78 -3.85 11.73
C ASN A 51 -12.27 -3.80 11.37
N ASP A 52 -12.66 -2.81 10.57
CA ASP A 52 -14.03 -2.55 10.15
C ASP A 52 -14.03 -1.85 8.77
N GLU A 53 -15.20 -1.44 8.28
CA GLU A 53 -15.36 -0.80 6.96
C GLU A 53 -14.69 0.58 6.81
N SER A 54 -14.32 1.22 7.93
CA SER A 54 -13.85 2.60 7.98
C SER A 54 -12.43 2.73 8.53
N ASN A 55 -11.93 1.75 9.29
CA ASN A 55 -10.70 1.85 10.06
C ASN A 55 -9.72 0.73 9.72
N VAL A 56 -8.46 1.10 9.50
CA VAL A 56 -7.35 0.14 9.46
C VAL A 56 -7.10 -0.44 10.86
N VAL A 57 -6.30 -1.50 10.98
CA VAL A 57 -6.08 -2.20 12.26
C VAL A 57 -5.52 -1.30 13.37
N SER A 58 -4.81 -0.22 13.04
CA SER A 58 -4.35 0.79 14.01
C SER A 58 -5.44 1.74 14.52
N GLY A 59 -6.59 1.81 13.84
CA GLY A 59 -7.63 2.81 14.09
C GLY A 59 -7.55 4.07 13.23
N ASP A 60 -6.60 4.18 12.30
CA ASP A 60 -6.62 5.25 11.30
C ASP A 60 -7.79 5.06 10.32
N TYR A 61 -8.39 6.14 9.81
CA TYR A 61 -9.41 6.02 8.77
C TYR A 61 -8.81 5.50 7.47
N ILE A 62 -9.40 4.46 6.89
CA ILE A 62 -8.94 3.88 5.62
C ILE A 62 -8.89 4.91 4.49
N PHE A 63 -9.84 5.86 4.48
CA PHE A 63 -9.86 6.94 3.50
C PHE A 63 -8.65 7.88 3.62
N GLU A 64 -8.16 8.14 4.83
CA GLU A 64 -6.95 8.94 5.03
C GLU A 64 -5.71 8.18 4.56
N CYS A 65 -5.63 6.88 4.85
CA CYS A 65 -4.53 6.03 4.39
C CYS A 65 -4.51 5.91 2.86
N ALA A 66 -5.66 5.70 2.23
CA ALA A 66 -5.81 5.64 0.78
C ALA A 66 -5.45 6.98 0.10
N SER A 67 -5.81 8.11 0.71
CA SER A 67 -5.48 9.44 0.19
C SER A 67 -3.97 9.67 0.09
N ILE A 68 -3.20 9.09 1.00
CA ILE A 68 -1.72 9.17 0.95
C ILE A 68 -1.17 8.48 -0.28
N ALA A 69 -1.68 7.28 -0.61
CA ALA A 69 -1.24 6.56 -1.80
C ALA A 69 -1.48 7.43 -3.05
N VAL A 70 -2.69 7.95 -3.24
CA VAL A 70 -3.08 8.74 -4.42
C VAL A 70 -2.27 10.03 -4.58
N ILE A 71 -1.88 10.68 -3.49
CA ILE A 71 -1.15 11.96 -3.55
C ILE A 71 0.30 11.77 -3.99
N HIS A 72 0.95 10.67 -3.59
CA HIS A 72 2.39 10.51 -3.75
C HIS A 72 2.79 9.66 -4.96
N ALA A 73 1.94 8.75 -5.45
CA ALA A 73 2.25 8.02 -6.67
C ALA A 73 1.49 8.61 -7.88
N ASP A 74 2.22 8.86 -8.97
CA ASP A 74 1.66 9.29 -10.24
C ASP A 74 0.54 8.32 -10.71
N LYS A 75 -0.30 8.81 -11.62
CA LYS A 75 -1.68 8.42 -12.04
C LYS A 75 -2.01 6.94 -12.28
N SER A 76 -1.12 5.98 -12.04
CA SER A 76 -1.33 4.55 -12.26
C SER A 76 -1.73 3.77 -11.00
N LEU A 77 -1.92 4.42 -9.85
CA LEU A 77 -2.38 3.74 -8.64
C LEU A 77 -3.80 3.20 -8.77
N GLN A 78 -3.93 1.89 -8.57
CA GLN A 78 -5.20 1.22 -8.32
C GLN A 78 -5.30 0.94 -6.81
N LEU A 79 -6.38 1.40 -6.19
CA LEU A 79 -6.74 1.07 -4.82
C LEU A 79 -7.90 0.07 -4.90
N GLU A 80 -7.70 -1.18 -4.48
CA GLU A 80 -8.81 -1.98 -3.98
C GLU A 80 -8.69 -2.13 -2.48
N LEU A 81 -9.77 -1.79 -1.78
CA LEU A 81 -10.04 -2.25 -0.42
C LEU A 81 -10.27 -3.77 -0.50
N THR A 82 -9.22 -4.57 -0.57
CA THR A 82 -9.37 -5.98 -0.22
C THR A 82 -9.39 -6.05 1.29
N VAL A 83 -10.58 -5.85 1.86
CA VAL A 83 -10.88 -6.38 3.20
C VAL A 83 -10.62 -7.88 3.06
N LEU A 84 -9.54 -8.37 3.69
CA LEU A 84 -9.22 -9.80 3.71
C LEU A 84 -10.37 -10.54 4.40
N LEU A 85 -11.38 -10.90 3.62
CA LEU A 85 -12.43 -11.84 3.95
C LEU A 85 -11.88 -13.29 3.98
N LEU A 86 -10.56 -13.47 4.06
CA LEU A 86 -9.93 -14.76 4.30
C LEU A 86 -9.86 -15.12 5.79
N ASP A 87 -9.95 -14.14 6.70
CA ASP A 87 -10.15 -14.47 8.12
C ASP A 87 -11.60 -14.86 8.42
N LEU A 88 -12.55 -14.62 7.50
CA LEU A 88 -13.93 -15.12 7.59
C LEU A 88 -14.08 -16.59 7.17
N PHE A 89 -12.99 -17.28 6.79
CA PHE A 89 -12.97 -18.74 6.62
C PHE A 89 -11.97 -19.45 7.53
N MET A 90 -11.41 -18.77 8.54
CA MET A 90 -10.71 -19.41 9.64
C MET A 90 -11.22 -18.86 10.98
N ASP A 91 -12.51 -19.07 11.25
CA ASP A 91 -13.09 -19.55 12.51
C ASP A 91 -14.62 -19.70 12.37
#